data_AF-A0A2N0DD58-F1
#
_entry.id   AF-A0A2N0DD58-F1
#
_cell.length_a   1.000
_cell.length_b   1.000
_cell.length_c   1.000
_cell.angle_alpha   90.00
_cell.angle_beta   90.00
_cell.angle_gamma   90.00
#
_symmetry.space_group_name_H-M   'P 1'
#
loop_
_entity.id
_entity.type
_entity.pdbx_description
1 polymer ?
#
loop_
_entity_poly.entity_id
_entity_poly.type
_entity_poly.pdbx_seq_one_letter_code
_entity_poly.pdbx_strand_id
1 'polypeptide(L)'
;MTDKLIFTTADRSFQLVASYLMALTGIVSAIEIYSSGQQGAKPWPEEDTVVLDALACDRRLTWRPHSLVMALVKNQWPSQISFEVEEVAPASVSSIQLGVLDTFLYGLSQSLLTNLFEQERGRLESLHGRAPSGWPPVWNFGRVVRNAMSHGGEVTIKDDKTHVSWKRLTYSRAENGRRIVNVDLWPGDLFILIREMEDVLP
;
A
#
# COMPACT_ATOMS: atom_id res chain seq x y z
N MET A 1 -7.34 -10.78 20.36
CA MET A 1 -5.92 -10.40 20.37
C MET A 1 -5.75 -9.52 19.14
N THR A 2 -5.36 -8.26 19.28
CA THR A 2 -5.24 -7.35 18.13
C THR A 2 -3.93 -7.65 17.43
N ASP A 3 -4.01 -8.10 16.18
CA ASP A 3 -2.82 -8.36 15.36
C ASP A 3 -2.14 -7.03 15.01
N LYS A 4 -0.84 -7.09 14.73
CA LYS A 4 -0.06 -5.92 14.34
C LYS A 4 0.67 -6.16 13.04
N LEU A 5 0.66 -5.15 12.18
CA LEU A 5 1.53 -5.06 11.01
C LEU A 5 2.62 -4.04 11.32
N ILE A 6 3.88 -4.48 11.31
CA ILE A 6 5.02 -3.66 11.73
C ILE A 6 6.04 -3.58 10.60
N PHE A 7 6.51 -2.36 10.34
CA PHE A 7 7.66 -2.06 9.51
C PHE A 7 8.73 -1.42 10.39
N THR A 8 9.94 -1.94 10.37
CA THR A 8 11.11 -1.52 11.12
C THR A 8 12.18 -1.01 10.18
N THR A 9 13.15 -0.26 10.68
CA THR A 9 14.27 0.24 9.85
C THR A 9 15.13 -0.87 9.20
N ALA A 10 14.97 -2.13 9.62
CA ALA A 10 15.62 -3.28 8.99
C ALA A 10 14.88 -3.79 7.74
N ASP A 11 13.58 -3.50 7.61
CA ASP A 11 12.77 -3.89 6.46
C ASP A 11 13.13 -3.04 5.24
N ARG A 12 13.13 -3.64 4.05
CA ARG A 12 13.49 -2.96 2.80
C ARG A 12 12.44 -1.95 2.38
N SER A 13 11.18 -2.25 2.68
CA SER A 13 10.02 -1.40 2.42
C SER A 13 9.91 -0.20 3.35
N PHE A 14 10.64 -0.16 4.46
CA PHE A 14 10.43 0.82 5.53
C PHE A 14 10.45 2.26 5.04
N GLN A 15 11.49 2.65 4.29
CA GLN A 15 11.61 4.02 3.81
C GLN A 15 10.49 4.39 2.81
N LEU A 16 10.06 3.44 1.99
CA LEU A 16 8.97 3.66 1.03
C LEU A 16 7.63 3.80 1.76
N VAL A 17 7.36 2.94 2.75
CA VAL A 17 6.17 3.02 3.61
C VAL A 17 6.15 4.34 4.38
N ALA A 18 7.28 4.73 4.99
CA ALA A 18 7.40 5.98 5.72
C ALA A 18 7.17 7.20 4.80
N SER A 19 7.71 7.17 3.58
CA SER A 19 7.54 8.24 2.59
C SER A 19 6.09 8.35 2.11
N TYR A 20 5.43 7.22 1.86
CA TYR A 20 4.00 7.18 1.52
C TYR A 20 3.16 7.82 2.61
N LEU A 21 3.34 7.40 3.86
CA LEU A 21 2.57 7.88 5.00
C LEU A 21 2.86 9.36 5.28
N MET A 22 4.11 9.79 5.14
CA MET A 22 4.48 11.20 5.24
C MET A 22 3.75 12.05 4.20
N ALA A 23 3.76 11.64 2.93
CA ALA A 23 3.07 12.36 1.86
C ALA A 23 1.55 12.42 2.11
N LEU A 24 0.96 11.31 2.59
CA LEU A 24 -0.45 11.26 2.98
C LEU A 24 -0.76 12.22 4.13
N THR A 25 0.05 12.23 5.20
CA THR A 25 -0.16 13.17 6.31
C THR A 25 0.04 14.62 5.87
N GLY A 26 1.01 14.90 5.00
CA GLY A 26 1.26 16.25 4.50
C GLY A 26 0.06 16.83 3.74
N ILE A 27 -0.61 16.03 2.90
CA ILE A 27 -1.82 16.50 2.21
C ILE A 27 -2.99 16.73 3.18
N VAL A 28 -3.16 15.86 4.18
CA VAL A 28 -4.22 16.00 5.21
C VAL A 28 -3.97 17.27 6.03
N SER A 29 -2.74 17.48 6.50
CA SER A 29 -2.38 18.70 7.24
C SER A 29 -2.62 19.96 6.38
N ALA A 30 -2.27 19.94 5.09
CA ALA A 30 -2.50 21.07 4.21
C ALA A 30 -4.00 21.39 4.03
N ILE A 31 -4.83 20.35 3.87
CA ILE A 31 -6.29 20.50 3.79
C ILE A 31 -6.85 21.11 5.08
N GLU A 32 -6.41 20.62 6.24
CA GLU A 32 -6.88 21.11 7.54
C GLU A 32 -6.46 22.56 7.78
N ILE A 33 -5.21 22.92 7.49
CA ILE A 33 -4.72 24.30 7.59
C ILE A 33 -5.60 25.23 6.75
N TYR A 34 -5.88 24.85 5.50
CA TYR A 34 -6.71 25.66 4.60
C TYR A 34 -8.18 25.72 5.03
N SER A 35 -8.71 24.63 5.59
CA SER A 35 -10.13 24.50 5.95
C SER A 35 -10.47 25.07 7.33
N SER A 36 -9.45 25.38 8.14
CA SER A 36 -9.62 25.77 9.55
C SER A 36 -10.28 27.13 9.80
N GLY A 37 -10.56 27.89 8.74
CA GLY A 37 -11.23 29.19 8.84
C GLY A 37 -10.50 30.17 9.77
N GLN A 38 -11.25 30.97 10.53
CA GLN A 38 -10.65 31.96 11.46
C GLN A 38 -10.09 31.34 12.75
N GLN A 39 -10.42 30.08 13.06
CA GLN A 39 -9.99 29.43 14.31
C GLN A 39 -8.59 28.80 14.21
N GLY A 40 -8.06 28.66 12.99
CA GLY A 40 -6.75 28.05 12.74
C GLY A 40 -6.76 26.53 12.94
N ALA A 41 -5.74 25.86 12.39
CA ALA A 41 -5.61 24.42 12.50
C ALA A 41 -5.44 24.01 13.96
N LYS A 42 -6.12 22.95 14.38
CA LYS A 42 -5.91 22.35 15.70
C LYS A 42 -4.66 21.48 15.67
N PRO A 43 -3.85 21.47 16.74
CA PRO A 43 -2.77 20.48 16.87
C PRO A 43 -3.34 19.07 16.85
N TRP A 44 -2.67 18.13 16.17
CA TRP A 44 -3.00 16.70 16.20
C TRP A 44 -2.63 16.11 17.56
N PRO A 45 -3.60 15.58 18.33
CA PRO A 45 -3.31 14.80 19.51
C PRO A 45 -2.52 13.53 19.19
N GLU A 46 -1.88 12.93 20.22
CA GLU A 46 -1.09 11.70 20.03
C GLU A 46 -1.97 10.49 19.67
N GLU A 47 -3.22 10.54 20.09
CA GLU A 47 -4.25 9.54 19.89
C GLU A 47 -4.94 9.61 18.53
N ASP A 48 -4.68 10.64 17.71
CA ASP A 48 -5.24 10.73 16.37
C ASP A 48 -4.84 9.49 15.55
N THR A 49 -5.77 9.02 14.72
CA THR A 49 -5.59 7.81 13.92
C THR A 49 -5.94 8.05 12.47
N VAL A 50 -5.17 7.42 11.59
CA VAL A 50 -5.51 7.20 10.19
C VAL A 50 -6.00 5.77 10.05
N VAL A 51 -7.12 5.60 9.35
CA VAL A 51 -7.74 4.31 9.07
C VAL A 51 -7.61 3.99 7.60
N LEU A 52 -7.02 2.84 7.28
CA LEU A 52 -6.80 2.35 5.93
C LEU A 52 -7.42 0.96 5.79
N ASP A 53 -8.53 0.89 5.07
CA ASP A 53 -9.21 -0.38 4.81
C ASP A 53 -8.46 -1.18 3.73
N ALA A 54 -8.43 -2.50 3.92
CA ALA A 54 -7.84 -3.50 3.05
C ALA A 54 -8.96 -4.41 2.53
N LEU A 55 -9.52 -4.01 1.39
CA LEU A 55 -10.71 -4.63 0.82
C LEU A 55 -10.45 -6.09 0.46
N ALA A 56 -9.35 -6.41 -0.21
CA ALA A 56 -9.02 -7.77 -0.62
C ALA A 56 -8.74 -8.71 0.56
N CYS A 57 -8.33 -8.15 1.69
CA CYS A 57 -7.95 -8.88 2.89
C CYS A 57 -9.07 -9.00 3.95
N ASP A 58 -10.16 -8.26 3.81
CA ASP A 58 -11.19 -8.09 4.85
C ASP A 58 -10.55 -7.67 6.19
N ARG A 59 -9.68 -6.65 6.09
CA ARG A 59 -8.95 -6.07 7.22
C ARG A 59 -9.05 -4.55 7.23
N ARG A 60 -8.85 -3.96 8.40
CA ARG A 60 -8.63 -2.53 8.60
C ARG A 60 -7.32 -2.32 9.33
N LEU A 61 -6.55 -1.36 8.83
CA LEU A 61 -5.29 -0.93 9.41
C LEU A 61 -5.49 0.43 10.08
N THR A 62 -5.23 0.50 11.38
CA THR A 62 -5.28 1.74 12.16
C THR A 62 -3.86 2.14 12.53
N TRP A 63 -3.47 3.36 12.13
CA TRP A 63 -2.13 3.90 12.35
C TRP A 63 -2.19 5.25 13.08
N ARG A 64 -1.27 5.46 14.03
CA ARG A 64 -1.12 6.74 14.74
C ARG A 64 0.01 7.56 14.10
N PRO A 65 -0.26 8.70 13.44
CA PRO A 65 0.75 9.44 12.70
C PRO A 65 1.75 10.18 13.58
N HIS A 66 1.41 10.45 14.84
CA HIS A 66 2.19 11.28 15.75
C HIS A 66 3.67 10.87 15.82
N SER A 67 3.99 9.57 15.94
CA SER A 67 5.37 9.10 16.06
C SER A 67 6.21 9.37 14.81
N LEU A 68 5.64 9.19 13.62
CA LEU A 68 6.31 9.47 12.34
C LEU A 68 6.53 10.99 12.19
N VAL A 69 5.48 11.78 12.42
CA VAL A 69 5.53 13.24 12.27
C VAL A 69 6.56 13.84 13.24
N MET A 70 6.55 13.43 14.51
CA MET A 70 7.51 13.94 15.50
C MET A 70 8.95 13.55 15.22
N ALA A 71 9.19 12.34 14.69
CA ALA A 71 10.53 11.95 14.25
C ALA A 71 11.03 12.86 13.12
N LEU A 72 10.18 13.11 12.12
CA LEU A 72 10.51 13.94 10.97
C LEU A 72 10.75 15.41 11.34
N VAL A 73 9.96 15.98 12.26
CA VAL A 73 10.18 17.34 12.80
C VAL A 73 11.57 17.45 13.46
N LYS A 74 12.06 16.36 14.04
CA LYS A 74 13.41 16.28 14.64
C LYS A 74 14.49 15.89 13.64
N ASN A 75 14.17 15.87 12.34
CA ASN A 75 15.04 15.42 11.26
C ASN A 75 15.57 13.98 11.49
N GLN A 76 14.67 13.08 11.92
CA GLN A 76 14.95 11.68 12.21
C GLN A 76 13.91 10.77 11.54
N TRP A 77 14.27 9.51 11.35
CA TRP A 77 13.31 8.45 11.04
C TRP A 77 12.78 7.82 12.34
N PRO A 78 11.51 7.38 12.40
CA PRO A 78 11.06 6.56 13.52
C PRO A 78 11.77 5.21 13.48
N SER A 79 11.86 4.52 14.61
CA SER A 79 12.43 3.16 14.67
C SER A 79 11.53 2.11 14.02
N GLN A 80 10.21 2.36 14.06
CA GLN A 80 9.20 1.50 13.47
C GLN A 80 7.93 2.27 13.12
N ILE A 81 7.13 1.68 12.24
CA ILE A 81 5.76 2.05 11.89
C ILE A 81 4.90 0.84 12.22
N SER A 82 3.85 1.04 13.03
CA SER A 82 2.96 -0.03 13.47
C SER A 82 1.53 0.32 13.11
N PHE A 83 0.84 -0.66 12.54
CA PHE A 83 -0.61 -0.65 12.35
C PHE A 83 -1.23 -1.63 13.33
N GLU A 84 -2.32 -1.22 13.97
CA GLU A 84 -3.27 -2.15 14.58
C GLU A 84 -4.11 -2.76 13.46
N VAL A 85 -4.24 -4.08 13.45
CA VAL A 85 -4.96 -4.81 12.42
C VAL A 85 -6.22 -5.42 13.02
N GLU A 86 -7.35 -5.09 12.44
CA GLU A 86 -8.64 -5.69 12.81
C GLU A 86 -9.33 -6.34 11.62
N GLU A 87 -10.03 -7.45 11.88
CA GLU A 87 -10.93 -8.04 10.89
C GLU A 87 -12.15 -7.15 10.74
N VAL A 88 -12.58 -6.93 9.51
CA VAL A 88 -13.80 -6.18 9.21
C VAL A 88 -14.71 -7.02 8.36
N ALA A 89 -16.03 -6.81 8.48
CA ALA A 89 -16.98 -7.41 7.57
C ALA A 89 -16.65 -6.97 6.12
N PRO A 90 -16.86 -7.84 5.12
CA PRO A 90 -16.64 -7.49 3.73
C PRO A 90 -17.40 -6.21 3.37
N ALA A 91 -16.68 -5.22 2.82
CA ALA A 91 -17.30 -3.98 2.44
C ALA A 91 -18.37 -4.24 1.35
N SER A 92 -19.53 -3.59 1.49
CA SER A 92 -20.60 -3.66 0.50
C SER A 92 -20.37 -2.76 -0.71
N VAL A 93 -19.30 -1.95 -0.68
CA VAL A 93 -18.96 -0.98 -1.74
C VAL A 93 -17.87 -1.54 -2.65
N SER A 94 -18.03 -1.35 -3.95
CA SER A 94 -17.12 -1.84 -4.98
C SER A 94 -15.91 -0.94 -5.25
N SER A 95 -15.90 0.30 -4.75
CA SER A 95 -14.83 1.28 -5.01
C SER A 95 -14.85 2.42 -3.99
N ILE A 96 -13.68 2.98 -3.68
CA ILE A 96 -13.59 4.18 -2.84
C ILE A 96 -13.94 5.42 -3.68
N GLN A 97 -14.89 6.23 -3.21
CA GLN A 97 -15.24 7.49 -3.86
C GLN A 97 -14.30 8.62 -3.42
N LEU A 98 -13.13 8.69 -4.05
CA LEU A 98 -12.06 9.62 -3.66
C LEU A 98 -12.07 10.96 -4.40
N GLY A 99 -12.83 11.09 -5.49
CA GLY A 99 -12.81 12.29 -6.33
C GLY A 99 -11.39 12.64 -6.79
N VAL A 100 -10.95 13.88 -6.59
CA VAL A 100 -9.60 14.32 -6.99
C VAL A 100 -8.47 13.61 -6.22
N LEU A 101 -8.75 13.10 -5.01
CA LEU A 101 -7.76 12.38 -4.21
C LEU A 101 -7.45 10.98 -4.78
N ASP A 102 -8.26 10.49 -5.71
CA ASP A 102 -8.04 9.22 -6.39
C ASP A 102 -6.69 9.19 -7.10
N THR A 103 -6.43 10.21 -7.93
CA THR A 103 -5.16 10.34 -8.66
C THR A 103 -3.96 10.49 -7.72
N PHE A 104 -4.15 11.22 -6.61
CA PHE A 104 -3.10 11.41 -5.61
C PHE A 104 -2.74 10.08 -4.93
N LEU A 105 -3.74 9.38 -4.38
CA LEU A 105 -3.56 8.08 -3.73
C LEU A 105 -3.04 7.02 -4.70
N TYR A 106 -3.51 7.05 -5.95
CA TYR A 106 -2.96 6.23 -7.02
C TYR A 106 -1.46 6.48 -7.22
N GLY A 107 -1.05 7.75 -7.34
CA GLY A 107 0.36 8.11 -7.53
C GLY A 107 1.25 7.70 -6.36
N LEU A 108 0.78 7.87 -5.12
CA LEU A 108 1.50 7.39 -3.93
C LEU A 108 1.63 5.86 -3.94
N SER A 109 0.54 5.16 -4.26
CA SER A 109 0.48 3.70 -4.30
C SER A 109 1.40 3.13 -5.39
N GLN A 110 1.40 3.76 -6.56
CA GLN A 110 2.28 3.44 -7.67
C GLN A 110 3.74 3.62 -7.26
N SER A 111 4.08 4.76 -6.66
CA SER A 111 5.45 5.03 -6.19
C SER A 111 5.91 4.01 -5.16
N LEU A 112 5.06 3.68 -4.19
CA LEU A 112 5.37 2.70 -3.16
C LEU A 112 5.68 1.31 -3.74
N LEU A 113 4.72 0.71 -4.44
CA LEU A 113 4.87 -0.68 -4.89
C LEU A 113 5.86 -0.83 -6.05
N THR A 114 5.85 0.10 -7.01
CA THR A 114 6.77 0.01 -8.16
C THR A 114 8.22 0.14 -7.71
N ASN A 115 8.53 1.08 -6.80
CA ASN A 115 9.90 1.24 -6.32
C ASN A 115 10.36 0.01 -5.53
N LEU A 116 9.53 -0.52 -4.63
CA LEU A 116 9.87 -1.75 -3.89
C LEU A 116 10.15 -2.90 -4.86
N PHE A 117 9.25 -3.07 -5.84
CA PHE A 117 9.36 -4.16 -6.79
C PHE A 117 10.65 -4.08 -7.60
N GLU A 118 11.00 -2.90 -8.14
CA GLU A 118 12.24 -2.74 -8.91
C GLU A 118 13.50 -2.87 -8.06
N GLN A 119 13.48 -2.40 -6.81
CA GLN A 119 14.61 -2.54 -5.88
C GLN A 119 14.92 -4.00 -5.56
N GLU A 120 13.88 -4.80 -5.33
CA GLU A 120 14.03 -6.21 -4.93
C GLU A 120 14.06 -7.18 -6.11
N ARG A 121 13.70 -6.73 -7.32
CA ARG A 121 13.65 -7.59 -8.52
C ARG A 121 14.95 -8.34 -8.77
N GLY A 122 16.10 -7.68 -8.63
CA GLY A 122 17.39 -8.33 -8.83
C GLY A 122 17.64 -9.48 -7.86
N ARG A 123 17.18 -9.35 -6.62
CA ARG A 123 17.27 -10.38 -5.57
C ARG A 123 16.25 -11.49 -5.80
N LEU A 124 15.03 -11.15 -6.17
CA LEU A 124 14.01 -12.11 -6.56
C LEU A 124 14.50 -13.00 -7.72
N GLU A 125 15.07 -12.38 -8.76
CA GLU A 125 15.60 -13.09 -9.93
C GLU A 125 16.84 -13.94 -9.59
N SER A 126 17.66 -13.54 -8.61
CA SER A 126 18.82 -14.34 -8.20
C SER A 126 18.42 -15.58 -7.39
N LEU A 127 17.34 -15.50 -6.62
CA LEU A 127 16.82 -16.61 -5.80
C LEU A 127 15.93 -17.58 -6.59
N HIS A 128 15.10 -17.07 -7.50
CA HIS A 128 14.05 -17.84 -8.17
C HIS A 128 14.21 -17.93 -9.70
N GLY A 129 15.28 -17.33 -10.25
CA GLY A 129 15.50 -17.21 -11.68
C GLY A 129 14.69 -16.08 -12.33
N ARG A 130 14.98 -15.80 -13.60
CA ARG A 130 14.31 -14.71 -14.35
C ARG A 130 12.88 -15.00 -14.78
N ALA A 131 12.51 -16.28 -14.85
CA ALA A 131 11.20 -16.70 -15.31
C ALA A 131 10.17 -16.55 -14.18
N PRO A 132 9.08 -15.76 -14.37
CA PRO A 132 8.08 -15.56 -13.32
C PRO A 132 7.43 -16.85 -12.82
N SER A 133 7.40 -17.92 -13.62
CA SER A 133 6.88 -19.22 -13.22
C SER A 133 7.58 -19.84 -12.00
N GLY A 134 8.81 -19.40 -11.69
CA GLY A 134 9.57 -19.85 -10.51
C GLY A 134 9.40 -18.96 -9.28
N TRP A 135 8.74 -17.80 -9.41
CA TRP A 135 8.63 -16.82 -8.34
C TRP A 135 7.54 -17.19 -7.33
N PRO A 136 7.66 -16.76 -6.06
CA PRO A 136 6.60 -16.93 -5.08
C PRO A 136 5.25 -16.36 -5.59
N PRO A 137 4.11 -16.99 -5.26
CA PRO A 137 2.79 -16.55 -5.73
C PRO A 137 2.49 -15.08 -5.45
N VAL A 138 2.85 -14.58 -4.26
CA VAL A 138 2.65 -13.18 -3.86
C VAL A 138 3.47 -12.20 -4.73
N TRP A 139 4.70 -12.57 -5.11
CA TRP A 139 5.53 -11.78 -6.03
C TRP A 139 4.99 -11.81 -7.45
N ASN A 140 4.44 -12.94 -7.89
CA ASN A 140 3.77 -13.05 -9.18
C ASN A 140 2.51 -12.17 -9.24
N PHE A 141 1.72 -12.14 -8.16
CA PHE A 141 0.60 -11.21 -8.04
C PHE A 141 1.10 -9.76 -8.03
N GLY A 142 2.10 -9.44 -7.20
CA GLY A 142 2.74 -8.12 -7.13
C GLY A 142 3.27 -7.64 -8.49
N ARG A 143 3.81 -8.54 -9.32
CA ARG A 143 4.22 -8.25 -10.71
C ARG A 143 3.05 -7.78 -11.57
N VAL A 144 1.89 -8.43 -11.46
CA VAL A 144 0.68 -8.03 -12.21
C VAL A 144 0.18 -6.67 -11.71
N VAL A 145 0.17 -6.44 -10.39
CA VAL A 145 -0.22 -5.13 -9.82
C VAL A 145 0.73 -4.02 -10.27
N ARG A 146 2.05 -4.24 -10.20
CA ARG A 146 3.07 -3.31 -10.68
C ARG A 146 2.90 -2.99 -12.16
N ASN A 147 2.59 -4.00 -12.98
CA ASN A 147 2.31 -3.79 -14.40
C ASN A 147 1.06 -2.94 -14.59
N ALA A 148 -0.01 -3.21 -13.84
CA ALA A 148 -1.22 -2.39 -13.89
C ALA A 148 -0.93 -0.93 -13.51
N MET A 149 -0.13 -0.69 -12.46
CA MET A 149 0.31 0.65 -12.08
C MET A 149 1.13 1.36 -13.18
N SER A 150 1.84 0.61 -14.02
CA SER A 150 2.54 1.17 -15.19
C SER A 150 1.61 1.46 -16.38
N HIS A 151 0.38 0.94 -16.34
CA HIS A 151 -0.63 1.03 -17.40
C HIS A 151 -1.93 1.68 -16.89
N GLY A 152 -1.81 2.79 -16.15
CA GLY A 152 -2.97 3.59 -15.71
C GLY A 152 -3.86 2.92 -14.65
N GLY A 153 -3.35 1.90 -13.97
CA GLY A 153 -4.09 1.14 -12.96
C GLY A 153 -4.91 0.00 -13.52
N GLU A 154 -4.75 -0.34 -14.81
CA GLU A 154 -5.49 -1.39 -15.50
C GLU A 154 -4.67 -2.66 -15.68
N VAL A 155 -5.28 -3.82 -15.41
CA VAL A 155 -4.64 -5.13 -15.64
C VAL A 155 -4.17 -5.23 -17.08
N THR A 156 -2.88 -5.54 -17.24
CA THR A 156 -2.24 -5.73 -18.55
C THR A 156 -1.37 -6.99 -18.52
N ILE A 157 -1.94 -8.09 -19.00
CA ILE A 157 -1.34 -9.42 -19.08
C ILE A 157 -1.24 -9.82 -20.56
N LYS A 158 -0.01 -10.10 -21.02
CA LYS A 158 0.28 -10.48 -22.42
C LYS A 158 0.27 -11.99 -22.66
N ASP A 159 0.64 -12.78 -21.67
CA ASP A 159 0.72 -14.23 -21.75
C ASP A 159 -0.61 -14.87 -21.32
N ASP A 160 -1.20 -15.67 -22.21
CA ASP A 160 -2.47 -16.40 -21.99
C ASP A 160 -2.41 -17.35 -20.81
N LYS A 161 -1.22 -17.82 -20.44
CA LYS A 161 -1.03 -18.78 -19.34
C LYS A 161 -0.89 -18.11 -17.98
N THR A 162 -0.76 -16.78 -17.92
CA THR A 162 -0.63 -16.08 -16.64
C THR A 162 -1.95 -16.11 -15.89
N HIS A 163 -1.92 -16.73 -14.72
CA HIS A 163 -3.01 -16.74 -13.75
C HIS A 163 -2.41 -16.52 -12.37
N VAL A 164 -2.83 -15.46 -11.68
CA VAL A 164 -2.32 -15.12 -10.34
C VAL A 164 -3.48 -14.89 -9.39
N SER A 165 -3.32 -15.34 -8.16
CA SER A 165 -4.32 -15.14 -7.10
C SER A 165 -3.63 -14.65 -5.83
N TRP A 166 -4.30 -13.75 -5.14
CA TRP A 166 -3.88 -13.25 -3.84
C TRP A 166 -5.11 -12.86 -3.03
N LYS A 167 -5.28 -13.49 -1.86
CA LYS A 167 -6.51 -13.43 -1.06
C LYS A 167 -7.72 -13.76 -1.95
N ARG A 168 -8.73 -12.88 -2.01
CA ARG A 168 -9.93 -13.05 -2.83
C ARG A 168 -9.80 -12.52 -4.27
N LEU A 169 -8.63 -11.99 -4.63
CA LEU A 169 -8.39 -11.45 -5.97
C LEU A 169 -7.75 -12.50 -6.86
N THR A 170 -8.18 -12.53 -8.11
CA THR A 170 -7.60 -13.38 -9.15
C THR A 170 -7.57 -12.60 -10.45
N TYR A 171 -6.41 -12.63 -11.12
CA TYR A 171 -6.21 -11.97 -12.39
C TYR A 171 -5.60 -12.92 -13.42
N SER A 172 -6.14 -12.85 -14.62
CA SER A 172 -5.73 -13.52 -15.83
C SER A 172 -5.91 -12.58 -17.02
N ARG A 173 -5.64 -13.06 -18.24
CA ARG A 173 -5.88 -12.25 -19.45
C ARG A 173 -7.35 -11.84 -19.60
N ALA A 174 -8.30 -12.60 -19.04
CA ALA A 174 -9.72 -12.27 -19.10
C ALA A 174 -10.05 -10.95 -18.38
N GLU A 175 -9.22 -10.55 -17.42
CA GLU A 175 -9.39 -9.32 -16.65
C GLU A 175 -8.65 -8.12 -17.26
N ASN A 176 -8.03 -8.23 -18.45
CA ASN A 176 -7.34 -7.10 -19.07
C ASN A 176 -8.24 -5.86 -19.23
N GLY A 177 -7.70 -4.68 -18.93
CA GLY A 177 -8.44 -3.41 -18.91
C GLY A 177 -9.24 -3.17 -17.62
N ARG A 178 -9.32 -4.15 -16.71
CA ARG A 178 -9.93 -3.95 -15.39
C ARG A 178 -9.06 -3.03 -14.54
N ARG A 179 -9.65 -1.95 -14.04
CA ARG A 179 -9.00 -1.05 -13.08
C ARG A 179 -8.97 -1.70 -11.69
N ILE A 180 -7.79 -1.75 -11.06
CA ILE A 180 -7.61 -2.46 -9.78
C ILE A 180 -7.25 -1.55 -8.60
N VAL A 181 -6.55 -0.45 -8.84
CA VAL A 181 -6.12 0.45 -7.74
C VAL A 181 -7.28 1.33 -7.30
N ASN A 182 -7.52 1.41 -5.99
CA ASN A 182 -8.67 2.05 -5.32
C ASN A 182 -10.05 1.42 -5.67
N VAL A 183 -10.04 0.28 -6.36
CA VAL A 183 -11.24 -0.50 -6.72
C VAL A 183 -11.15 -1.86 -6.04
N ASP A 184 -10.27 -2.72 -6.55
CA ASP A 184 -10.04 -4.07 -6.00
C ASP A 184 -8.99 -4.08 -4.89
N LEU A 185 -7.99 -3.20 -5.02
CA LEU A 185 -6.88 -3.01 -4.08
C LEU A 185 -6.97 -1.63 -3.45
N TRP A 186 -7.30 -1.60 -2.17
CA TRP A 186 -7.35 -0.38 -1.37
C TRP A 186 -5.99 -0.12 -0.72
N PRO A 187 -5.73 1.09 -0.20
CA PRO A 187 -4.44 1.41 0.41
C PRO A 187 -3.98 0.40 1.46
N GLY A 188 -4.88 -0.12 2.29
CA GLY A 188 -4.56 -1.13 3.30
C GLY A 188 -4.05 -2.45 2.70
N ASP A 189 -4.61 -2.86 1.54
CA ASP A 189 -4.19 -4.08 0.86
C ASP A 189 -2.73 -4.00 0.40
N LEU A 190 -2.27 -2.81 0.00
CA LEU A 190 -0.90 -2.62 -0.45
C LEU A 190 0.12 -2.83 0.67
N PHE A 191 -0.16 -2.34 1.89
CA PHE A 191 0.74 -2.57 3.03
C PHE A 191 0.84 -4.05 3.39
N ILE A 192 -0.29 -4.76 3.37
CA ILE A 192 -0.33 -6.21 3.63
C ILE A 192 0.43 -6.96 2.52
N LEU A 193 0.18 -6.62 1.24
CA LEU A 193 0.86 -7.22 0.10
C LEU A 193 2.38 -7.03 0.18
N ILE A 194 2.83 -5.82 0.51
CA ILE A 194 4.26 -5.50 0.64
C ILE A 194 4.92 -6.33 1.73
N ARG A 195 4.27 -6.44 2.90
CA ARG A 195 4.81 -7.25 3.99
C ARG A 195 4.90 -8.72 3.59
N GLU A 196 3.85 -9.26 2.99
CA GLU A 196 3.87 -10.66 2.51
C GLU A 196 4.92 -10.90 1.42
N MET A 197 5.18 -9.91 0.55
CA MET A 197 6.26 -9.97 -0.44
C MET A 197 7.64 -9.99 0.23
N GLU A 198 7.86 -9.19 1.28
CA GLU A 198 9.11 -9.21 2.02
C GLU A 198 9.30 -10.52 2.80
N ASP A 199 8.26 -11.00 3.48
CA ASP A 199 8.32 -12.19 4.34
C ASP A 199 8.68 -13.49 3.58
N VAL A 200 8.38 -13.57 2.28
CA VAL A 200 8.72 -14.74 1.46
C VAL A 200 10.13 -14.70 0.88
N LEU A 201 10.87 -13.60 1.09
CA LEU A 201 12.25 -13.49 0.66
C LEU A 201 13.19 -13.53 1.89
N PRO A 202 14.26 -14.35 1.85
CA PRO A 202 15.15 -14.57 3.00
C PRO A 202 16.01 -13.36 3.37
#